data_AF-A0A6N7NXT9-F1
#
_entry.id   AF-A0A6N7NXT9-F1
#
_cell.length_a   1.000
_cell.length_b   1.000
_cell.length_c   1.000
_cell.angle_alpha   90.00
_cell.angle_beta   90.00
_cell.angle_gamma   90.00
#
_symmetry.space_group_name_H-M   'P 1'
#
loop_
_entity.id
_entity.type
_entity.pdbx_description
1 polymer ?
#
loop_
_entity_poly.entity_id
_entity_poly.type
_entity_poly.pdbx_seq_one_letter_code
_entity_poly.pdbx_strand_id
1 'polypeptide(L)'
;MNLSQKELTAILTTALSAFREEIDEDITATRILTLLAVVDEPGIQQVDLERVLGGLSPSAVSRNVLDLSSIKRNREPGPDFLEQRPDPAYRKRNLIFPTTKALHWLASLAERVNRKVTARVAAA
;
A
#
# COMPACT_ATOMS: atom_id res chain seq x y z
N MET A 1 3.73 20.30 12.52
CA MET A 1 3.34 20.92 11.23
C MET A 1 1.84 20.73 11.08
N ASN A 2 1.08 21.81 10.89
CA ASN A 2 -0.36 21.70 10.68
C ASN A 2 -0.63 21.66 9.18
N LEU A 3 -1.28 20.60 8.72
CA LEU A 3 -1.65 20.42 7.32
C LEU A 3 -2.94 21.22 7.03
N SER A 4 -2.90 22.13 6.06
CA SER A 4 -4.11 22.83 5.62
C SER A 4 -5.04 21.90 4.82
N GLN A 5 -6.33 22.24 4.74
CA GLN A 5 -7.29 21.49 3.94
C GLN A 5 -6.88 21.43 2.44
N LYS A 6 -6.27 22.49 1.91
CA LYS A 6 -5.80 22.56 0.52
C LYS A 6 -4.64 21.59 0.28
N GLU A 7 -3.69 21.54 1.22
CA GLU A 7 -2.56 20.60 1.16
C GLU A 7 -3.03 19.17 1.31
N LEU A 8 -3.94 18.87 2.25
CA LEU A 8 -4.51 17.54 2.42
C LEU A 8 -5.20 17.06 1.14
N THR A 9 -6.07 17.89 0.55
CA THR A 9 -6.73 17.57 -0.72
C THR A 9 -5.70 17.32 -1.82
N ALA A 10 -4.64 18.12 -1.89
CA ALA A 10 -3.59 17.96 -2.89
C ALA A 10 -2.80 16.65 -2.72
N ILE A 11 -2.48 16.27 -1.49
CA ILE A 11 -1.83 15.00 -1.16
C ILE A 11 -2.72 13.85 -1.58
N LEU A 12 -3.98 13.82 -1.12
CA LEU A 12 -4.90 12.71 -1.36
C LEU A 12 -5.21 12.55 -2.84
N THR A 13 -5.53 13.63 -3.57
CA THR A 13 -5.80 13.53 -5.01
C THR A 13 -4.58 13.01 -5.77
N THR A 14 -3.39 13.53 -5.47
CA THR A 14 -2.17 13.10 -6.19
C THR A 14 -1.81 11.65 -5.88
N ALA A 15 -1.87 11.26 -4.61
CA ALA A 15 -1.53 9.91 -4.17
C ALA A 15 -2.53 8.89 -4.71
N LEU A 16 -3.83 9.10 -4.49
CA LEU A 16 -4.87 8.15 -4.91
C LEU A 16 -4.95 8.02 -6.43
N SER A 17 -4.75 9.10 -7.19
CA SER A 17 -4.63 9.02 -8.66
C SER A 17 -3.46 8.13 -9.08
N ALA A 18 -2.28 8.28 -8.47
CA ALA A 18 -1.13 7.43 -8.79
C ALA A 18 -1.37 5.95 -8.46
N PHE A 19 -2.03 5.65 -7.33
CA PHE A 19 -2.44 4.28 -7.01
C PHE A 19 -3.35 3.70 -8.10
N ARG A 20 -4.33 4.49 -8.57
CA ARG A 20 -5.27 4.06 -9.59
C ARG A 20 -4.63 3.87 -10.97
N GLU A 21 -3.74 4.79 -11.36
CA GLU A 21 -3.14 4.81 -12.69
C GLU A 21 -1.99 3.79 -12.84
N GLU A 22 -1.21 3.57 -11.77
CA GLU A 22 0.05 2.82 -11.86
C GLU A 22 -0.03 1.41 -11.25
N ILE A 23 -1.08 1.09 -10.47
CA ILE A 23 -1.19 -0.19 -9.75
C ILE A 23 -2.43 -0.97 -10.18
N ASP A 24 -3.63 -0.42 -9.96
CA ASP A 24 -4.90 -1.07 -10.31
C ASP A 24 -6.02 -0.01 -10.38
N GLU A 25 -6.75 0.05 -11.49
CA GLU A 25 -7.78 1.07 -11.72
C GLU A 25 -8.97 0.98 -10.74
N ASP A 26 -9.16 -0.21 -10.16
CA ASP A 26 -10.18 -0.55 -9.18
C ASP A 26 -9.56 -0.75 -7.78
N ILE A 27 -8.37 -0.20 -7.53
CA ILE A 27 -7.74 -0.29 -6.22
C ILE A 27 -8.62 0.33 -5.14
N THR A 28 -8.86 -0.44 -4.08
CA THR A 28 -9.68 -0.03 -2.95
C THR A 28 -8.84 0.63 -1.86
N ALA A 29 -9.47 1.49 -1.06
CA ALA A 29 -8.82 2.10 0.11
C ALA A 29 -8.24 1.04 1.05
N THR A 30 -8.92 -0.09 1.25
CA THR A 30 -8.43 -1.19 2.09
C THR A 30 -7.18 -1.88 1.52
N ARG A 31 -7.05 -2.00 0.19
CA ARG A 31 -5.81 -2.50 -0.43
C ARG A 31 -4.66 -1.52 -0.22
N ILE A 32 -4.90 -0.22 -0.43
CA ILE A 32 -3.90 0.82 -0.17
C ILE A 32 -3.45 0.76 1.30
N LEU A 33 -4.39 0.73 2.25
CA LEU A 33 -4.09 0.63 3.67
C LEU A 33 -3.34 -0.67 4.02
N THR A 34 -3.63 -1.79 3.34
CA THR A 34 -2.88 -3.04 3.52
C THR A 34 -1.41 -2.86 3.14
N LEU A 35 -1.11 -2.22 2.01
CA LEU A 35 0.26 -1.92 1.62
C LEU A 35 0.96 -1.03 2.67
N LEU A 36 0.31 0.06 3.07
CA LEU A 36 0.89 1.02 4.02
C LEU A 36 1.15 0.38 5.38
N ALA A 37 0.23 -0.45 5.89
CA ALA A 37 0.42 -1.18 7.14
C ALA A 37 1.63 -2.14 7.08
N VAL A 38 1.83 -2.83 5.96
CA VAL A 38 3.00 -3.70 5.77
C VAL A 38 4.30 -2.89 5.63
N VAL A 39 4.25 -1.68 5.05
CA VAL A 39 5.41 -0.79 4.95
C VAL A 39 5.80 -0.25 6.33
N ASP A 40 4.82 0.09 7.17
CA ASP A 40 5.05 0.56 8.54
C ASP A 40 5.55 -0.57 9.46
N GLU A 41 5.07 -1.80 9.23
CA GLU A 41 5.49 -2.99 10.00
C GLU A 41 5.89 -4.16 9.08
N PRO A 42 7.10 -4.13 8.48
CA PRO A 42 7.58 -5.23 7.63
C PRO A 42 7.76 -6.52 8.44
N GLY A 43 7.20 -7.61 7.93
CA GLY A 43 7.18 -8.90 8.60
C GLY A 43 5.91 -9.16 9.41
N ILE A 44 4.91 -8.28 9.33
CA ILE A 44 3.59 -8.49 9.93
C ILE A 44 2.90 -9.76 9.39
N GLN A 45 2.10 -10.41 10.24
CA GLN A 45 1.26 -11.55 9.85
C GLN A 45 -0.12 -11.08 9.37
N GLN A 46 -0.80 -11.89 8.54
CA GLN A 46 -2.17 -11.59 8.11
C GLN A 46 -3.14 -11.42 9.28
N VAL A 47 -3.00 -12.25 10.32
CA VAL A 47 -3.85 -12.17 11.53
C VAL A 47 -3.69 -10.85 12.29
N ASP A 48 -2.53 -10.21 12.18
CA ASP A 48 -2.27 -8.91 12.80
C ASP A 48 -2.74 -7.76 11.89
N LEU A 49 -2.63 -7.91 10.57
CA LEU A 49 -3.26 -6.99 9.61
C LEU A 49 -4.78 -6.90 9.78
N GLU A 50 -5.47 -8.00 10.09
CA GLU A 50 -6.91 -7.99 10.41
C GLU A 50 -7.23 -7.02 11.55
N ARG A 51 -6.37 -6.98 12.57
CA ARG A 51 -6.52 -6.12 13.75
C ARG A 51 -6.20 -4.66 13.42
N VAL A 52 -5.05 -4.42 12.76
CA VAL A 52 -4.58 -3.07 12.41
C VAL A 52 -5.54 -2.35 11.46
N LEU A 53 -6.16 -3.08 10.53
CA LEU A 53 -7.05 -2.53 9.51
C LEU A 53 -8.53 -2.46 9.95
N GLY A 54 -8.83 -2.67 11.24
CA GLY A 54 -10.17 -2.47 11.79
C GLY A 54 -11.14 -3.64 11.56
N GLY A 55 -10.69 -4.88 11.75
CA GLY A 55 -11.56 -6.06 11.80
C GLY A 55 -11.93 -6.64 10.43
N LEU A 56 -11.03 -6.51 9.44
CA LEU A 56 -11.19 -7.20 8.15
C LEU A 56 -11.26 -8.71 8.37
N SER A 57 -12.06 -9.42 7.57
CA SER A 57 -12.07 -10.87 7.62
C SER A 57 -10.74 -11.45 7.12
N PRO A 58 -10.32 -12.65 7.59
CA PRO A 58 -9.11 -13.31 7.11
C PRO A 58 -9.07 -13.44 5.58
N SER A 59 -10.22 -13.73 4.96
CA SER A 59 -10.34 -13.83 3.50
C SER A 59 -10.21 -12.48 2.79
N ALA A 60 -10.57 -11.36 3.42
CA ALA A 60 -10.35 -10.02 2.87
C ALA A 60 -8.86 -9.66 2.91
N VAL A 61 -8.19 -9.89 4.04
CA VAL A 61 -6.75 -9.64 4.17
C VAL A 61 -5.95 -10.50 3.20
N SER A 62 -6.25 -11.80 3.13
CA SER A 62 -5.59 -12.73 2.20
C SER A 62 -5.73 -12.28 0.74
N ARG A 63 -6.92 -11.81 0.34
CA ARG A 63 -7.14 -11.24 -1.01
C ARG A 63 -6.32 -9.98 -1.23
N ASN A 64 -6.37 -9.01 -0.31
CA ASN A 64 -5.61 -7.77 -0.45
C ASN A 64 -4.11 -8.03 -0.62
N VAL A 65 -3.54 -8.93 0.19
CA VAL A 65 -2.12 -9.30 0.11
C VAL A 65 -1.81 -9.95 -1.23
N LEU A 66 -2.65 -10.87 -1.70
CA LEU A 66 -2.48 -11.55 -2.97
C LEU A 66 -2.58 -10.59 -4.17
N ASP A 67 -3.54 -9.67 -4.14
CA ASP A 67 -3.76 -8.70 -5.22
C ASP A 67 -2.62 -7.68 -5.35
N LEU A 68 -1.86 -7.47 -4.27
CA LEU A 68 -0.65 -6.65 -4.24
C LEU A 68 0.64 -7.45 -4.47
N SER A 69 0.56 -8.78 -4.58
CA SER A 69 1.71 -9.65 -4.83
C SER A 69 2.12 -9.66 -6.32
N SER A 70 3.18 -10.39 -6.67
CA SER A 70 3.63 -10.54 -8.07
C SER A 70 2.66 -11.32 -8.95
N ILE A 71 1.84 -12.20 -8.35
CA ILE A 71 0.86 -13.03 -9.05
C ILE A 71 -0.48 -12.95 -8.30
N LYS A 72 -1.54 -12.55 -9.01
CA LYS A 72 -2.91 -12.47 -8.48
C LYS A 72 -3.58 -13.86 -8.46
N ARG A 73 -4.77 -13.95 -7.86
CA ARG A 73 -5.55 -15.20 -7.69
C ARG A 73 -5.80 -15.97 -9.01
N ASN A 74 -6.02 -15.26 -10.10
CA ASN A 74 -6.28 -15.81 -11.44
C ASN A 74 -5.01 -16.08 -12.25
N ARG A 75 -3.82 -16.07 -11.62
CA ARG A 75 -2.50 -16.20 -12.24
C ARG A 75 -2.12 -15.05 -13.17
N GLU A 76 -2.85 -13.93 -13.11
CA GLU A 76 -2.45 -12.72 -13.80
C GLU A 76 -1.27 -12.05 -13.08
N PRO A 77 -0.40 -11.35 -13.82
CA PRO A 77 0.63 -10.51 -13.24
C PRO A 77 0.01 -9.49 -12.26
N GLY A 78 0.53 -9.47 -11.04
CA GLY A 78 0.22 -8.45 -10.04
C GLY A 78 1.27 -7.35 -10.01
N PRO A 79 1.08 -6.33 -9.16
CA PRO A 79 1.97 -5.18 -9.11
C PRO A 79 3.33 -5.50 -8.51
N ASP A 80 3.51 -6.66 -7.85
CA ASP A 80 4.76 -7.07 -7.20
C ASP A 80 5.17 -6.08 -6.09
N PHE A 81 4.21 -5.69 -5.25
CA PHE A 81 4.41 -4.72 -4.17
C PHE A 81 4.55 -5.37 -2.80
N LEU A 82 3.92 -6.52 -2.61
CA LEU A 82 4.05 -7.34 -1.41
C LEU A 82 4.64 -8.71 -1.74
N GLU A 83 5.38 -9.26 -0.80
CA GLU A 83 5.88 -10.62 -0.85
C GLU A 83 5.60 -11.37 0.45
N GLN A 84 5.36 -12.67 0.34
CA GLN A 84 5.14 -13.55 1.48
C GLN A 84 6.35 -14.47 1.63
N ARG A 85 6.92 -14.48 2.84
CA ARG A 85 8.08 -15.31 3.18
C ARG A 85 7.73 -16.26 4.33
N PRO A 86 8.16 -17.54 4.30
CA PRO A 86 7.96 -18.43 5.44
C PRO A 86 8.61 -17.85 6.70
N ASP A 87 7.93 -17.92 7.84
CA ASP A 87 8.53 -17.50 9.11
C ASP A 87 9.67 -18.47 9.50
N PRO A 88 10.90 -17.97 9.74
CA PRO A 88 12.00 -18.79 10.22
C PRO A 88 11.72 -19.53 11.53
N ALA A 89 10.95 -18.93 12.44
CA ALA A 89 10.59 -19.52 13.73
C ALA A 89 9.46 -20.55 13.60
N TYR A 90 8.52 -20.33 12.67
CA TYR A 90 7.34 -21.17 12.47
C TYR A 90 6.98 -21.29 10.99
N ARG A 91 7.62 -22.22 10.26
CA ARG A 91 7.46 -22.38 8.79
C ARG A 91 6.03 -22.63 8.28
N LYS A 92 5.08 -22.97 9.15
CA LYS A 92 3.66 -23.16 8.79
C LYS A 92 2.92 -21.84 8.57
N ARG A 93 3.52 -20.69 8.92
CA ARG A 93 2.96 -19.36 8.66
C ARG A 93 3.90 -18.53 7.80
N ASN A 94 3.32 -17.52 7.16
CA ASN A 94 4.05 -16.54 6.36
C ASN A 94 4.04 -15.18 7.05
N LEU A 95 5.15 -14.47 6.87
CA LEU A 95 5.32 -13.06 7.18
C LEU A 95 5.25 -12.26 5.87
N ILE A 96 4.70 -11.05 5.94
CA ILE A 96 4.47 -10.22 4.75
C ILE A 96 5.44 -9.05 4.76
N PHE A 97 6.10 -8.81 3.63
CA PHE A 97 7.06 -7.72 3.46
C PHE A 97 6.71 -6.87 2.24
N PRO A 98 7.04 -5.58 2.24
CA PRO A 98 7.05 -4.79 1.01
C PRO A 98 8.24 -5.23 0.15
N THR A 99 8.05 -5.24 -1.16
CA THR A 99 9.15 -5.46 -2.10
C THR A 99 9.98 -4.19 -2.26
N THR A 100 11.21 -4.32 -2.76
CA THR A 100 12.04 -3.16 -3.15
C THR A 100 11.32 -2.26 -4.16
N LYS A 101 10.53 -2.87 -5.06
CA LYS A 101 9.72 -2.15 -6.06
C LYS A 101 8.70 -1.23 -5.38
N ALA A 102 7.95 -1.74 -4.40
CA ALA A 102 6.99 -0.92 -3.66
C ALA A 102 7.66 0.26 -2.95
N LEU A 103 8.79 0.02 -2.28
CA LEU A 103 9.51 1.06 -1.55
C LEU A 103 10.03 2.17 -2.48
N HIS A 104 10.62 1.80 -3.63
CA HIS A 104 11.07 2.77 -4.63
C HIS A 104 9.90 3.56 -5.24
N TRP A 105 8.78 2.88 -5.50
CA TRP A 105 7.59 3.51 -6.03
C TRP A 105 7.00 4.52 -5.05
N LEU A 106 6.89 4.16 -3.76
CA LEU A 106 6.39 5.06 -2.70
C LEU A 106 7.32 6.27 -2.50
N ALA A 107 8.64 6.07 -2.56
CA ALA A 107 9.60 7.18 -2.51
C ALA A 107 9.39 8.15 -3.68
N SER A 108 9.26 7.62 -4.90
CA SER A 108 8.97 8.41 -6.10
C SER A 108 7.62 9.13 -6.01
N LEU A 109 6.61 8.47 -5.44
CA LEU A 109 5.30 9.07 -5.21
C LEU A 109 5.38 10.24 -4.21
N ALA A 110 6.12 10.08 -3.11
CA ALA A 110 6.30 11.13 -2.12
C ALA A 110 6.93 12.38 -2.75
N GLU A 111 7.93 12.23 -3.62
CA GLU A 111 8.51 13.36 -4.36
C GLU A 111 7.49 14.03 -5.29
N ARG A 112 6.70 13.25 -6.04
CA ARG A 112 5.65 13.79 -6.92
C ARG A 112 4.61 14.57 -6.13
N VAL A 113 4.16 14.02 -4.98
CA VAL A 113 3.22 14.67 -4.07
C VAL A 113 3.81 15.98 -3.55
N ASN A 114 5.05 15.98 -3.05
CA ASN A 114 5.70 17.19 -2.55
C ASN A 114 5.76 18.30 -3.62
N ARG A 115 6.16 17.96 -4.85
CA ARG A 115 6.18 18.93 -5.96
C ARG A 115 4.80 19.53 -6.25
N LYS A 116 3.75 18.70 -6.27
CA LYS A 116 2.37 19.14 -6.55
C LYS A 116 1.77 19.97 -5.41
N VAL A 117 2.05 19.61 -4.16
CA VAL A 117 1.62 20.37 -2.98
C VAL A 117 2.25 21.74 -3.01
N THR A 118 3.58 21.86 -3.16
CA THR A 118 4.28 23.14 -3.24
C THR A 118 3.74 24.03 -4.35
N ALA A 119 3.52 23.48 -5.55
CA ALA A 119 2.96 24.25 -6.68
C ALA A 119 1.54 24.77 -6.41
N ARG A 120 0.68 23.98 -5.74
CA ARG A 120 -0.70 24.38 -5.41
C ARG A 120 -0.78 25.38 -4.26
N VAL A 121 0.17 25.33 -3.33
CA VAL A 121 0.28 26.31 -2.24
C VAL A 121 0.81 27.63 -2.79
N ALA A 122 1.82 27.62 -3.66
CA ALA A 122 2.37 28.84 -4.27
C ALA A 122 1.39 29.58 -5.20
N ALA A 123 0.40 28.89 -5.74
CA ALA A 123 -0.66 29.47 -6.59
C ALA A 123 -1.90 29.93 -5.79
N ALA A 124 -1.85 29.89 -4.44
CA ALA A 124 -2.89 30.37 -3.52
C ALA A 124 -2.58 31.81 -3.07
#